data_AF-A0A448HHE1-F1
#
_entry.id   AF-A0A448HHE1-F1
#
_cell.length_a   1.000
_cell.length_b   1.000
_cell.length_c   1.000
_cell.angle_alpha   90.00
_cell.angle_beta   90.00
_cell.angle_gamma   90.00
#
_symmetry.space_group_name_H-M   'P 1'
#
loop_
_entity.id
_entity.type
_entity.pdbx_description
1 polymer ?
#
loop_
_entity_poly.entity_id
_entity_poly.type
_entity_poly.pdbx_seq_one_letter_code
_entity_poly.pdbx_strand_id
1 'polypeptide(L)'
;MKKMSLTGCVSFVAVAALTLSACGGKSVEEARADAYATVESMEGLGRASRDTYEAQLNSAADQAAIDSIVAKAEAENNEELEEDARAEATASASAATIASIEDKLSGVTLRGTSPECKDKTITFNADGTWSGDAGDQYCLGFESPITRYATQTERADYWHVTADNGGAVECLTNSDGTGRIFCRYSLTVSEDGVYSFEMNPYYLDESDKDPELYGVEGVHTFVVDEASPSPTAS
;
A
#
# COMPACT_ATOMS: atom_id res chain seq x y z
N MET A 1 -11.27 12.17 19.49
CA MET A 1 -12.45 11.75 18.72
C MET A 1 -12.56 10.22 18.82
N LYS A 2 -13.78 9.69 18.79
CA LYS A 2 -14.11 8.32 19.23
C LYS A 2 -13.42 7.26 18.34
N LYS A 3 -12.67 6.33 18.94
CA LYS A 3 -12.20 5.10 18.30
C LYS A 3 -13.42 4.25 17.92
N MET A 4 -13.80 4.22 16.65
CA MET A 4 -14.75 3.24 16.14
C MET A 4 -13.97 1.98 15.80
N SER A 5 -14.01 1.03 16.73
CA SER A 5 -13.66 -0.36 16.48
C SER A 5 -14.67 -0.91 15.48
N LEU A 6 -14.25 -1.11 14.24
CA LEU A 6 -15.01 -1.82 13.23
C LEU A 6 -14.82 -3.33 13.47
N THR A 7 -15.43 -3.83 14.54
CA THR A 7 -15.75 -5.26 14.69
C THR A 7 -16.87 -5.56 13.71
N GLY A 8 -16.52 -5.66 12.43
CA GLY A 8 -17.37 -6.26 11.41
C GLY A 8 -17.37 -7.77 11.62
N CYS A 9 -18.29 -8.25 12.45
CA CYS A 9 -18.68 -9.65 12.44
C CYS A 9 -19.22 -9.97 11.05
N VAL A 10 -18.36 -10.50 10.17
CA VAL A 10 -18.79 -11.24 8.98
C VAL A 10 -19.56 -12.43 9.52
N SER A 11 -20.88 -12.27 9.59
CA SER A 11 -21.79 -13.33 9.95
C SER A 11 -21.75 -14.30 8.78
N PHE A 12 -20.95 -15.36 8.90
CA PHE A 12 -21.08 -16.54 8.06
C PHE A 12 -22.51 -17.04 8.23
N VAL A 13 -23.37 -16.73 7.25
CA VAL A 13 -24.70 -17.30 7.16
C VAL A 13 -24.49 -18.78 6.90
N ALA A 14 -24.74 -19.56 7.94
CA ALA A 14 -24.67 -21.01 7.91
C ALA A 14 -25.51 -21.53 6.73
N VAL A 15 -24.87 -22.38 5.93
CA VAL A 15 -25.45 -23.21 4.88
C VAL A 15 -26.81 -23.73 5.34
N ALA A 16 -27.86 -23.29 4.67
CA ALA A 16 -29.17 -23.91 4.78
C ALA A 16 -29.05 -25.29 4.13
N ALA A 17 -28.78 -26.31 4.95
CA ALA A 17 -29.00 -27.69 4.58
C ALA A 17 -30.50 -27.85 4.30
N LEU A 18 -30.89 -27.78 3.02
CA LEU A 18 -32.24 -28.03 2.57
C LEU A 18 -32.61 -29.47 2.94
N THR A 19 -33.46 -29.56 3.97
CA THR A 19 -34.06 -30.78 4.46
C THR A 19 -34.84 -31.47 3.35
N LEU A 20 -34.40 -32.66 2.96
CA LEU A 20 -35.17 -33.60 2.14
C LEU A 20 -36.48 -33.96 2.87
N SER A 21 -37.58 -33.29 2.53
CA SER A 21 -38.91 -33.79 2.90
C SER A 21 -40.01 -33.31 1.95
N ALA A 22 -40.64 -34.32 1.33
CA ALA A 22 -42.03 -34.41 0.88
C ALA A 22 -42.37 -34.04 -0.59
N CYS A 23 -42.63 -35.11 -1.35
CA CYS A 23 -43.69 -35.29 -2.37
C CYS A 23 -44.20 -34.05 -3.13
N GLY A 24 -43.52 -33.77 -4.24
CA GLY A 24 -43.87 -32.78 -5.25
C GLY A 24 -42.59 -32.31 -5.92
N GLY A 25 -41.85 -33.23 -6.55
CA GLY A 25 -40.48 -32.97 -7.00
C GLY A 25 -40.41 -31.80 -7.97
N LYS A 26 -39.61 -30.80 -7.64
CA LYS A 26 -39.21 -29.70 -8.51
C LYS A 26 -38.72 -30.26 -9.86
N SER A 27 -39.18 -29.71 -10.98
CA SER A 27 -38.68 -30.15 -12.28
C SER A 27 -37.23 -29.69 -12.49
N VAL A 28 -36.47 -30.36 -13.36
CA VAL A 28 -35.07 -29.97 -13.68
C VAL A 28 -35.03 -28.55 -14.27
N GLU A 29 -36.08 -28.13 -14.97
CA GLU A 29 -36.21 -26.79 -15.54
C GLU A 29 -36.41 -25.73 -14.46
N GLU A 30 -37.29 -25.97 -13.49
CA GLU A 30 -37.44 -25.09 -12.33
C GLU A 30 -36.13 -25.03 -11.52
N ALA A 31 -35.44 -26.17 -11.37
CA ALA A 31 -34.16 -26.25 -10.68
C ALA A 31 -33.11 -25.38 -11.37
N ARG A 32 -33.06 -25.44 -12.69
CA ARG A 32 -32.15 -24.65 -13.50
C ARG A 32 -32.48 -23.15 -13.41
N ALA A 33 -33.76 -22.77 -13.42
CA ALA A 33 -34.17 -21.38 -13.29
C ALA A 33 -33.72 -20.75 -11.96
N ASP A 34 -33.89 -21.46 -10.84
CA ASP A 34 -33.40 -20.95 -9.54
C ASP A 34 -31.87 -20.92 -9.48
N ALA A 35 -31.19 -21.91 -10.10
CA ALA A 35 -29.74 -21.93 -10.18
C ALA A 35 -29.19 -20.72 -10.98
N TYR A 36 -29.86 -20.33 -12.06
CA TYR A 36 -29.52 -19.11 -12.81
C TYR A 36 -29.61 -17.87 -11.92
N ALA A 37 -30.76 -17.67 -11.26
CA ALA A 37 -30.95 -16.53 -10.37
C ALA A 37 -29.91 -16.50 -9.24
N THR A 38 -29.55 -17.67 -8.72
CA THR A 38 -28.52 -17.80 -7.68
C THR A 38 -27.15 -17.35 -8.21
N VAL A 39 -26.69 -17.88 -9.35
CA VAL A 39 -25.41 -17.51 -9.98
C VAL A 39 -25.37 -16.03 -10.39
N GLU A 40 -26.48 -15.48 -10.89
CA GLU A 40 -26.57 -14.04 -11.24
C GLU A 40 -26.42 -13.14 -10.01
N SER A 41 -26.90 -13.58 -8.85
CA SER A 41 -26.84 -12.81 -7.60
C SER A 41 -25.47 -12.87 -6.89
N MET A 42 -24.56 -13.76 -7.33
CA MET A 42 -23.23 -13.90 -6.76
C MET A 42 -22.38 -12.68 -7.09
N GLU A 43 -21.99 -11.92 -6.08
CA GLU A 43 -21.27 -10.65 -6.23
C GLU A 43 -19.80 -10.84 -6.63
N GLY A 44 -19.14 -11.88 -6.09
CA GLY A 44 -17.73 -12.17 -6.31
C GLY A 44 -17.40 -12.74 -7.68
N LEU A 45 -18.38 -13.30 -8.40
CA LEU A 45 -18.12 -13.83 -9.74
C LEU A 45 -17.93 -12.71 -10.77
N GLY A 46 -16.86 -12.81 -11.56
CA GLY A 46 -16.71 -12.01 -12.77
C GLY A 46 -17.74 -12.37 -13.84
N ARG A 47 -17.91 -11.50 -14.84
CA ARG A 47 -18.84 -11.76 -15.98
C ARG A 47 -18.53 -13.09 -16.68
N ALA A 48 -17.26 -13.37 -16.95
CA ALA A 48 -16.83 -14.58 -17.64
C ALA A 48 -17.12 -15.88 -16.85
N SER A 49 -16.92 -15.86 -15.53
CA SER A 49 -17.26 -17.00 -14.67
C SER A 49 -18.77 -17.23 -14.60
N ARG A 50 -19.57 -16.15 -14.47
CA ARG A 50 -21.04 -16.25 -14.55
C ARG A 50 -21.48 -16.86 -15.87
N ASP A 51 -21.02 -16.33 -17.01
CA ASP A 51 -21.35 -16.86 -18.35
C ASP A 51 -20.94 -18.36 -18.49
N THR A 52 -19.84 -18.77 -17.86
CA THR A 52 -19.36 -20.17 -17.84
C THR A 52 -20.29 -21.08 -17.03
N TYR A 53 -20.68 -20.68 -15.83
CA TYR A 53 -21.61 -21.45 -15.01
C TYR A 53 -23.01 -21.49 -15.63
N GLU A 54 -23.45 -20.40 -16.27
CA GLU A 54 -24.70 -20.37 -17.03
C GLU A 54 -24.73 -21.37 -18.19
N ALA A 55 -23.63 -21.50 -18.93
CA ALA A 55 -23.48 -22.48 -19.99
C ALA A 55 -23.49 -23.92 -19.45
N GLN A 56 -22.86 -24.15 -18.29
CA GLN A 56 -22.88 -25.46 -17.62
C GLN A 56 -24.30 -25.83 -17.18
N LEU A 57 -25.04 -24.88 -16.56
CA LEU A 57 -26.43 -25.07 -16.15
C LEU A 57 -27.33 -25.43 -17.33
N ASN A 58 -27.13 -24.82 -18.50
CA ASN A 58 -27.88 -25.12 -19.74
C ASN A 58 -27.71 -26.58 -20.16
N SER A 59 -26.53 -27.15 -19.92
CA SER A 59 -26.19 -28.53 -20.29
C SER A 59 -26.45 -29.57 -19.19
N ALA A 60 -26.80 -29.14 -17.98
CA ALA A 60 -27.00 -30.03 -16.84
C ALA A 60 -28.21 -30.96 -17.05
N ALA A 61 -27.98 -32.27 -16.89
CA ALA A 61 -28.93 -33.33 -17.25
C ALA A 61 -29.95 -33.66 -16.14
N ASP A 62 -29.59 -33.38 -14.89
CA ASP A 62 -30.39 -33.70 -13.72
C ASP A 62 -30.12 -32.73 -12.56
N GLN A 63 -30.88 -32.89 -11.48
CA GLN A 63 -30.76 -32.08 -10.28
C GLN A 63 -29.35 -32.14 -9.66
N ALA A 64 -28.74 -33.33 -9.63
CA ALA A 64 -27.44 -33.50 -9.00
C ALA A 64 -26.32 -32.75 -9.76
N ALA A 65 -26.42 -32.71 -11.10
CA ALA A 65 -25.53 -31.90 -11.93
C ALA A 65 -25.73 -30.40 -11.66
N ILE A 66 -26.98 -29.93 -11.57
CA ILE A 66 -27.29 -28.53 -11.23
C ILE A 66 -26.72 -28.16 -9.86
N ASP A 67 -26.98 -28.97 -8.84
CA ASP A 67 -26.50 -28.74 -7.47
C ASP A 67 -24.96 -28.68 -7.44
N SER A 68 -24.30 -29.56 -8.19
CA SER A 68 -22.84 -29.57 -8.30
C SER A 68 -22.28 -28.30 -8.95
N ILE A 69 -22.97 -27.77 -9.95
CA ILE A 69 -22.57 -26.53 -10.64
C ILE A 69 -22.75 -25.33 -9.71
N VAL A 70 -23.89 -25.23 -9.03
CA VAL A 70 -24.17 -24.15 -8.07
C VAL A 70 -23.15 -24.18 -6.92
N ALA A 71 -22.86 -25.36 -6.35
CA ALA A 71 -21.88 -25.49 -5.28
C ALA A 71 -20.46 -25.06 -5.69
N LYS A 72 -20.07 -25.29 -6.96
CA LYS A 72 -18.79 -24.79 -7.49
C LYS A 72 -18.80 -23.27 -7.66
N ALA A 73 -19.90 -22.73 -8.20
CA ALA A 73 -20.07 -21.29 -8.36
C ALA A 73 -20.05 -20.57 -7.00
N GLU A 74 -20.70 -21.14 -5.97
CA GLU A 74 -20.66 -20.62 -4.59
C GLU A 74 -19.24 -20.66 -4.01
N ALA A 75 -18.49 -21.76 -4.24
CA ALA A 75 -17.12 -21.87 -3.76
C ALA A 75 -16.20 -20.82 -4.40
N GLU A 76 -16.26 -20.66 -5.73
CA GLU A 76 -15.49 -19.63 -6.44
C GLU A 76 -15.91 -18.22 -6.02
N ASN A 77 -17.21 -17.95 -5.92
CA ASN A 77 -17.72 -16.66 -5.43
C ASN A 77 -17.12 -16.30 -4.07
N ASN A 78 -17.09 -17.26 -3.14
CA ASN A 78 -16.58 -17.01 -1.80
C ASN A 78 -15.06 -16.81 -1.80
N GLU A 79 -14.33 -17.55 -2.62
CA GLU A 79 -12.87 -17.39 -2.77
C GLU A 79 -12.50 -15.99 -3.29
N GLU A 80 -13.22 -15.53 -4.32
CA GLU A 80 -13.02 -14.18 -4.90
C GLU A 80 -13.36 -13.08 -3.88
N LEU A 81 -14.48 -13.19 -3.16
CA LEU A 81 -14.83 -12.23 -2.11
C LEU A 81 -13.80 -12.20 -0.97
N GLU A 82 -13.23 -13.35 -0.60
CA GLU A 82 -12.16 -13.43 0.39
C GLU A 82 -10.83 -12.83 -0.13
N GLU A 83 -10.54 -12.95 -1.41
CA GLU A 83 -9.40 -12.28 -2.05
C GLU A 83 -9.58 -10.76 -2.07
N ASP A 84 -10.74 -10.27 -2.51
CA ASP A 84 -11.08 -8.84 -2.52
C ASP A 84 -10.98 -8.23 -1.11
N ALA A 85 -11.54 -8.91 -0.10
CA ALA A 85 -11.46 -8.46 1.28
C ALA A 85 -10.00 -8.39 1.79
N ARG A 86 -9.15 -9.33 1.38
CA ARG A 86 -7.71 -9.33 1.72
C ARG A 86 -6.96 -8.20 1.01
N ALA A 87 -7.28 -7.94 -0.25
CA ALA A 87 -6.70 -6.85 -1.02
C ALA A 87 -7.08 -5.48 -0.41
N GLU A 88 -8.35 -5.29 -0.05
CA GLU A 88 -8.83 -4.07 0.61
C GLU A 88 -8.18 -3.87 1.99
N ALA A 89 -8.06 -4.93 2.79
CA ALA A 89 -7.38 -4.88 4.08
C ALA A 89 -5.90 -4.49 3.94
N THR A 90 -5.22 -5.02 2.91
CA THR A 90 -3.82 -4.69 2.61
C THR A 90 -3.69 -3.24 2.18
N ALA A 91 -4.54 -2.77 1.25
CA ALA A 91 -4.55 -1.38 0.79
C ALA A 91 -4.80 -0.41 1.95
N SER A 92 -5.74 -0.75 2.84
CA SER A 92 -6.06 0.05 4.02
C SER A 92 -4.89 0.12 5.01
N ALA A 93 -4.20 -0.99 5.26
CA ALA A 93 -3.02 -1.03 6.13
C ALA A 93 -1.86 -0.20 5.55
N SER A 94 -1.64 -0.28 4.23
CA SER A 94 -0.66 0.53 3.52
C SER A 94 -0.98 2.03 3.61
N ALA A 95 -2.23 2.43 3.37
CA ALA A 95 -2.67 3.83 3.48
C ALA A 95 -2.49 4.38 4.91
N ALA A 96 -2.80 3.57 5.94
CA ALA A 96 -2.59 3.96 7.33
C ALA A 96 -1.09 4.14 7.66
N THR A 97 -0.23 3.30 7.09
CA THR A 97 1.23 3.40 7.26
C THR A 97 1.78 4.66 6.61
N ILE A 98 1.37 4.94 5.36
CA ILE A 98 1.72 6.17 4.63
C ILE A 98 1.33 7.41 5.45
N ALA A 99 0.05 7.50 5.84
CA ALA A 99 -0.46 8.64 6.60
C ALA A 99 0.28 8.83 7.94
N SER A 100 0.66 7.73 8.61
CA SER A 100 1.42 7.82 9.86
C SER A 100 2.84 8.38 9.68
N ILE A 101 3.48 8.15 8.53
CA ILE A 101 4.82 8.68 8.25
C ILE A 101 4.70 10.13 7.81
N GLU A 102 3.74 10.46 6.94
CA GLU A 102 3.47 11.83 6.51
C GLU A 102 3.17 12.75 7.70
N ASP A 103 2.32 12.32 8.64
CA ASP A 103 2.00 13.08 9.87
C ASP A 103 3.25 13.37 10.72
N LYS A 104 4.23 12.46 10.74
CA LYS A 104 5.46 12.62 11.52
C LYS A 104 6.48 13.57 10.87
N LEU A 105 6.43 13.73 9.56
CA LEU A 105 7.41 14.51 8.79
C LEU A 105 6.86 15.86 8.32
N SER A 106 5.59 15.92 7.94
CA SER A 106 4.97 17.09 7.31
C SER A 106 5.06 18.34 8.20
N GLY A 107 5.75 19.36 7.69
CA GLY A 107 6.01 20.62 8.38
C GLY A 107 7.11 20.54 9.46
N VAL A 108 7.81 19.41 9.62
CA VAL A 108 8.83 19.23 10.65
C VAL A 108 10.21 19.61 10.11
N THR A 109 10.93 20.43 10.88
CA THR A 109 12.36 20.67 10.69
C THR A 109 13.16 19.76 11.61
N LEU A 110 14.09 19.03 11.03
CA LEU A 110 14.98 18.09 11.70
C LEU A 110 16.42 18.58 11.63
N ARG A 111 17.19 18.37 12.70
CA ARG A 111 18.63 18.63 12.79
C ARG A 111 19.40 17.32 12.92
N GLY A 112 20.39 17.12 12.06
CA GLY A 112 21.15 15.89 11.98
C GLY A 112 22.12 15.73 13.14
N THR A 113 22.24 14.49 13.60
CA THR A 113 23.04 14.08 14.76
C THR A 113 24.08 13.01 14.40
N SER A 114 23.86 12.25 13.31
CA SER A 114 24.88 11.37 12.73
C SER A 114 26.06 12.16 12.17
N PRO A 115 27.27 11.57 12.09
CA PRO A 115 28.47 12.29 11.63
C PRO A 115 28.34 12.98 10.27
N GLU A 116 27.78 12.29 9.26
CA GLU A 116 27.58 12.82 7.90
C GLU A 116 26.53 13.94 7.84
N CYS A 117 25.55 13.90 8.74
CA CYS A 117 24.45 14.86 8.81
C CYS A 117 24.61 15.92 9.91
N LYS A 118 25.74 15.96 10.60
CA LYS A 118 25.87 16.71 11.86
C LYS A 118 25.56 18.19 11.68
N ASP A 119 24.64 18.69 12.50
CA ASP A 119 24.18 20.08 12.56
C ASP A 119 23.48 20.60 11.30
N LYS A 120 23.42 19.80 10.24
CA LYS A 120 22.64 20.06 9.03
C LYS A 120 21.15 19.97 9.33
N THR A 121 20.35 20.70 8.59
CA THR A 121 18.90 20.79 8.76
C THR A 121 18.17 20.30 7.52
N ILE A 122 17.02 19.65 7.72
CA ILE A 122 16.06 19.34 6.66
C ILE A 122 14.65 19.63 7.17
N THR A 123 13.86 20.32 6.36
CA THR A 123 12.43 20.50 6.57
C THR A 123 11.69 19.73 5.49
N PHE A 124 10.83 18.81 5.90
CA PHE A 124 9.86 18.15 5.04
C PHE A 124 8.60 19.03 5.01
N ASN A 125 8.47 19.88 3.99
CA ASN A 125 7.36 20.84 3.93
C ASN A 125 6.02 20.13 3.73
N ALA A 126 4.95 20.72 4.24
CA ALA A 126 3.61 20.14 4.17
C ALA A 126 3.02 20.07 2.74
N ASP A 127 3.63 20.78 1.78
CA ASP A 127 3.28 20.72 0.36
C ASP A 127 4.00 19.60 -0.40
N GLY A 128 4.72 18.72 0.30
CA GLY A 128 5.49 17.62 -0.30
C GLY A 128 6.84 18.06 -0.87
N THR A 129 7.27 19.31 -0.67
CA THR A 129 8.63 19.77 -1.01
C THR A 129 9.56 19.64 0.19
N TRP A 130 10.86 19.84 -0.01
CA TRP A 130 11.83 19.88 1.09
C TRP A 130 12.78 21.08 0.98
N SER A 131 13.37 21.46 2.11
CA SER A 131 14.38 22.52 2.18
C SER A 131 15.42 22.22 3.26
N GLY A 132 16.62 22.80 3.14
CA GLY A 132 17.71 22.60 4.09
C GLY A 132 19.01 22.16 3.42
N ASP A 133 20.02 21.88 4.23
CA ASP A 133 21.38 21.51 3.81
C ASP A 133 21.74 20.04 4.14
N ALA A 134 20.82 19.31 4.79
CA ALA A 134 20.89 17.87 5.01
C ALA A 134 20.35 17.05 3.84
N GLY A 135 20.20 17.64 2.64
CA GLY A 135 19.79 16.93 1.42
C GLY A 135 20.92 16.75 0.41
N ASP A 136 22.17 17.01 0.77
CA ASP A 136 23.31 16.83 -0.14
C ASP A 136 23.64 15.35 -0.40
N GLN A 137 24.65 15.08 -1.24
CA GLN A 137 25.05 13.71 -1.58
C GLN A 137 25.54 12.88 -0.39
N TYR A 138 25.90 13.50 0.75
CA TYR A 138 26.43 12.79 1.92
C TYR A 138 25.38 12.60 3.02
N CYS A 139 24.40 13.51 3.08
CA CYS A 139 23.29 13.47 4.00
C CYS A 139 21.96 13.44 3.22
N LEU A 140 21.25 12.31 3.32
CA LEU A 140 19.95 12.03 2.67
C LEU A 140 19.86 12.11 1.13
N GLY A 141 20.89 12.52 0.41
CA GLY A 141 21.02 12.26 -1.04
C GLY A 141 19.95 12.87 -1.95
N PHE A 142 19.28 13.95 -1.51
CA PHE A 142 18.29 14.66 -2.34
C PHE A 142 18.94 15.44 -3.49
N GLU A 143 20.23 15.75 -3.38
CA GLU A 143 21.05 16.41 -4.37
C GLU A 143 22.21 15.50 -4.75
N SER A 144 22.32 15.16 -6.04
CA SER A 144 23.38 14.30 -6.56
C SER A 144 24.09 14.98 -7.74
N PRO A 145 25.43 14.94 -7.81
CA PRO A 145 26.15 15.47 -8.95
C PRO A 145 25.92 14.59 -10.19
N ILE A 146 25.76 15.21 -11.36
CA ILE A 146 25.52 14.47 -12.62
C ILE A 146 26.71 13.56 -12.97
N THR A 147 27.92 13.92 -12.53
CA THR A 147 29.14 13.09 -12.56
C THR A 147 30.06 13.48 -11.40
N ARG A 148 31.02 12.63 -11.04
CA ARG A 148 32.02 12.90 -9.97
C ARG A 148 32.88 14.15 -10.15
N TYR A 149 32.86 14.78 -11.33
CA TYR A 149 33.61 16.00 -11.65
C TYR A 149 32.72 17.14 -12.16
N ALA A 150 31.40 16.98 -12.13
CA ALA A 150 30.48 18.00 -12.60
C ALA A 150 30.32 19.12 -11.57
N THR A 151 30.19 20.34 -12.06
CA THR A 151 29.70 21.50 -11.28
C THR A 151 28.17 21.62 -11.33
N GLN A 152 27.50 20.66 -11.96
CA GLN A 152 26.04 20.60 -12.07
C GLN A 152 25.53 19.50 -11.15
N THR A 153 24.56 19.89 -10.34
CA THR A 153 23.87 19.04 -9.38
C THR A 153 22.44 18.89 -9.86
N GLU A 154 21.93 17.67 -9.91
CA GLU A 154 20.50 17.42 -10.00
C GLU A 154 19.92 17.30 -8.60
N ARG A 155 18.68 17.75 -8.45
CA ARG A 155 18.00 17.87 -7.18
C ARG A 155 16.62 17.24 -7.29
N ALA A 156 16.29 16.36 -6.36
CA ALA A 156 14.91 16.02 -6.06
C ALA A 156 14.22 17.27 -5.52
N ASP A 157 13.02 17.59 -6.00
CA ASP A 157 12.27 18.75 -5.51
C ASP A 157 11.19 18.36 -4.49
N TYR A 158 10.83 17.07 -4.47
CA TYR A 158 9.71 16.55 -3.71
C TYR A 158 10.13 15.36 -2.86
N TRP A 159 9.41 15.14 -1.76
CA TRP A 159 9.41 13.91 -1.00
C TRP A 159 8.03 13.26 -1.06
N HIS A 160 7.99 11.93 -0.98
CA HIS A 160 6.76 11.15 -0.99
C HIS A 160 6.91 9.93 -0.08
N VAL A 161 5.81 9.42 0.48
CA VAL A 161 5.81 8.18 1.24
C VAL A 161 5.11 7.05 0.47
N THR A 162 5.83 5.97 0.19
CA THR A 162 5.28 4.79 -0.49
C THR A 162 5.02 3.66 0.50
N ALA A 163 4.13 2.73 0.14
CA ALA A 163 3.80 1.57 0.99
C ALA A 163 4.88 0.47 0.99
N ASP A 164 5.93 0.62 0.18
CA ASP A 164 6.97 -0.39 0.02
C ASP A 164 7.66 -0.70 1.35
N ASN A 165 7.88 -1.99 1.63
CA ASN A 165 8.61 -2.49 2.82
C ASN A 165 8.12 -1.92 4.16
N GLY A 166 6.81 -1.64 4.31
CA GLY A 166 6.25 -1.10 5.55
C GLY A 166 6.34 0.42 5.68
N GLY A 167 6.46 1.13 4.55
CA GLY A 167 6.52 2.59 4.50
C GLY A 167 7.93 3.08 4.19
N ALA A 168 8.12 3.69 3.02
CA ALA A 168 9.41 4.27 2.62
C ALA A 168 9.25 5.75 2.24
N VAL A 169 10.23 6.57 2.62
CA VAL A 169 10.35 7.97 2.22
C VAL A 169 11.23 8.03 0.97
N GLU A 170 10.70 8.58 -0.11
CA GLU A 170 11.38 8.75 -1.38
C GLU A 170 11.59 10.22 -1.68
N CYS A 171 12.68 10.52 -2.39
CA CYS A 171 12.92 11.86 -2.94
C CYS A 171 12.90 11.84 -4.47
N LEU A 172 12.08 12.73 -5.06
CA LEU A 172 11.73 12.71 -6.47
C LEU A 172 11.81 14.08 -7.14
N THR A 173 11.95 14.10 -8.46
CA THR A 173 11.93 15.33 -9.29
C THR A 173 10.52 15.85 -9.58
N ASN A 174 9.50 15.00 -9.46
CA ASN A 174 8.11 15.34 -9.76
C ASN A 174 7.23 15.10 -8.53
N SER A 175 6.21 15.94 -8.36
CA SER A 175 5.27 15.86 -7.25
C SER A 175 4.27 14.70 -7.34
N ASP A 176 4.10 14.11 -8.52
CA ASP A 176 3.12 13.04 -8.78
C ASP A 176 3.63 11.62 -8.47
N GLY A 177 4.86 11.50 -7.95
CA GLY A 177 5.47 10.20 -7.64
C GLY A 177 6.07 9.49 -8.86
N THR A 178 6.03 10.08 -10.06
CA THR A 178 6.53 9.44 -11.30
C THR A 178 7.91 9.93 -11.73
N GLY A 179 8.48 10.86 -10.97
CA GLY A 179 9.80 11.44 -11.24
C GLY A 179 10.95 10.46 -11.04
N ARG A 180 12.16 10.89 -11.39
CA ARG A 180 13.38 10.14 -11.04
C ARG A 180 13.49 10.07 -9.53
N ILE A 181 13.68 8.87 -8.98
CA ILE A 181 13.93 8.64 -7.56
C ILE A 181 15.44 8.79 -7.33
N PHE A 182 15.80 9.65 -6.38
CA PHE A 182 17.20 9.88 -5.99
C PHE A 182 17.60 9.02 -4.80
N CYS A 183 16.66 8.83 -3.88
CA CYS A 183 16.87 8.17 -2.62
C CYS A 183 15.58 7.50 -2.14
N ARG A 184 15.74 6.44 -1.35
CA ARG A 184 14.65 5.75 -0.67
C ARG A 184 15.10 5.31 0.71
N TYR A 185 14.37 5.74 1.73
CA TYR A 185 14.67 5.47 3.14
C TYR A 185 13.51 4.74 3.81
N SER A 186 13.82 3.79 4.68
CA SER A 186 12.86 3.43 5.74
C SER A 186 12.98 4.45 6.88
N LEU A 187 11.85 4.83 7.47
CA LEU A 187 11.81 5.77 8.59
C LEU A 187 11.46 5.05 9.89
N THR A 188 12.31 5.20 10.89
CA THR A 188 11.97 4.87 12.28
C THR A 188 11.98 6.14 13.12
N VAL A 189 10.93 6.34 13.92
CA VAL A 189 10.88 7.42 14.92
C VAL A 189 10.77 6.79 16.30
N SER A 190 11.79 6.98 17.13
CA SER A 190 11.85 6.44 18.48
C SER A 190 11.01 7.24 19.48
N GLU A 191 10.76 6.67 20.67
CA GLU A 191 9.98 7.33 21.73
C GLU A 191 10.63 8.61 22.26
N ASP A 192 11.96 8.71 22.18
CA ASP A 192 12.75 9.89 22.54
C ASP A 192 12.83 10.93 21.41
N GLY A 193 12.09 10.74 20.31
CA GLY A 193 11.98 11.72 19.23
C GLY A 193 13.17 11.73 18.26
N VAL A 194 13.93 10.64 18.19
CA VAL A 194 15.00 10.46 17.19
C VAL A 194 14.42 9.89 15.92
N TYR A 195 14.64 10.58 14.81
CA TYR A 195 14.27 10.18 13.46
C TYR A 195 15.47 9.47 12.84
N SER A 196 15.29 8.22 12.45
CA SER A 196 16.32 7.38 11.81
C SER A 196 15.88 7.06 10.38
N PHE A 197 16.64 7.55 9.42
CA PHE A 197 16.47 7.27 7.99
C PHE A 197 17.50 6.21 7.59
N GLU A 198 17.06 5.01 7.29
CA GLU A 198 17.93 3.92 6.85
C GLU A 198 17.78 3.73 5.34
N MET A 199 18.88 3.92 4.61
CA MET A 199 18.88 3.80 3.15
C MET A 199 18.72 2.34 2.74
N ASN A 200 17.79 2.06 1.83
CA ASN A 200 17.60 0.70 1.34
C ASN A 200 18.63 0.39 0.23
N PRO A 201 19.51 -0.62 0.39
CA PRO A 201 20.58 -0.91 -0.57
C PRO A 201 20.09 -1.40 -1.94
N TYR A 202 18.82 -1.75 -2.08
CA TYR A 202 18.27 -2.37 -3.30
C TYR A 202 17.94 -1.40 -4.46
N TYR A 203 18.07 -0.08 -4.28
CA TYR A 203 17.63 0.90 -5.29
C TYR A 203 18.72 1.53 -6.17
N LEU A 204 19.98 1.09 -6.02
CA LEU A 204 21.04 1.44 -6.96
C LEU A 204 21.07 0.38 -8.07
N ASP A 205 20.87 0.79 -9.33
CA ASP A 205 21.14 -0.05 -10.50
C ASP A 205 22.54 -0.66 -10.34
N GLU A 206 22.69 -1.97 -10.56
CA GLU A 206 23.98 -2.65 -10.37
C GLU A 206 25.12 -2.08 -11.24
N SER A 207 24.77 -1.35 -12.31
CA SER A 207 25.72 -0.62 -13.16
C SER A 207 26.10 0.79 -12.65
N ASP A 208 25.35 1.34 -11.69
CA ASP A 208 25.51 2.67 -11.09
C ASP A 208 25.85 2.62 -9.58
N LYS A 209 26.44 1.52 -9.11
CA LYS A 209 27.01 1.38 -7.76
C LYS A 209 28.30 2.20 -7.60
N ASP A 210 28.27 3.49 -7.89
CA ASP A 210 29.29 4.42 -7.41
C ASP A 210 28.85 4.96 -6.05
N PRO A 211 29.34 4.38 -4.93
CA PRO A 211 28.98 4.82 -3.59
C PRO A 211 29.45 6.24 -3.27
N GLU A 212 30.24 6.88 -4.14
CA GLU A 212 30.61 8.30 -4.01
C GLU A 212 29.57 9.26 -4.63
N LEU A 213 28.64 8.78 -5.47
CA LEU A 213 27.64 9.61 -6.18
C LEU A 213 26.24 9.58 -5.59
N TYR A 214 25.92 8.52 -4.85
CA TYR A 214 24.62 8.29 -4.22
C TYR A 214 24.83 8.13 -2.72
N GLY A 215 23.91 8.70 -1.92
CA GLY A 215 23.96 8.83 -0.46
C GLY A 215 24.78 7.79 0.31
N VAL A 216 25.46 8.19 1.38
CA VAL A 216 26.21 7.24 2.22
C VAL A 216 25.25 6.15 2.74
N GLU A 217 25.52 4.90 2.38
CA GLU A 217 24.80 3.73 2.93
C GLU A 217 24.83 3.77 4.45
N GLY A 218 23.67 3.58 5.08
CA GLY A 218 23.56 3.51 6.53
C GLY A 218 22.35 4.24 7.09
N VAL A 219 22.40 4.44 8.41
CA VAL A 219 21.34 5.06 9.20
C VAL A 219 21.74 6.51 9.51
N HIS A 220 20.98 7.45 8.99
CA HIS A 220 21.11 8.87 9.29
C HIS A 220 20.13 9.26 10.39
N THR A 221 20.63 9.85 11.47
CA THR A 221 19.84 10.15 12.66
C THR A 221 19.65 11.64 12.85
N PHE A 222 18.44 12.04 13.20
CA PHE A 222 18.04 13.43 13.39
C PHE A 222 17.16 13.58 14.63
N VAL A 223 17.06 14.80 15.14
CA VAL A 223 16.09 15.20 16.16
C VAL A 223 15.32 16.41 15.67
N VAL A 224 14.15 16.69 16.23
CA VAL A 224 13.42 17.93 15.92
C VAL A 224 14.29 19.14 16.25
N ASP A 225 14.43 20.05 15.29
CA ASP A 225 15.20 21.27 15.50
C ASP A 225 14.40 22.22 16.40
N GLU A 226 14.83 22.39 17.64
CA GLU A 226 14.13 23.23 18.63
C GLU A 226 14.12 24.73 18.28
N ALA A 227 14.87 25.14 17.25
CA ALA A 227 14.80 26.48 16.67
C ALA A 227 13.63 26.68 15.69
N SER A 228 12.90 25.61 15.32
CA SER A 228 11.78 25.68 14.39
C SER A 228 10.50 26.19 15.07
N PRO A 229 9.74 27.13 14.45
CA PRO A 229 8.50 27.62 15.05
C PRO A 229 7.49 26.48 15.19
N SER A 230 6.89 26.31 16.38
CA SER A 230 5.86 25.30 16.63
C SER A 230 4.78 25.31 15.54
N PRO A 231 4.35 24.15 15.02
CA PRO A 231 3.22 24.08 14.12
C PRO A 231 1.98 24.58 14.85
N THR A 232 1.28 25.52 14.20
CA THR A 232 0.10 26.16 14.76
C THR A 232 -1.03 25.13 14.78
N ALA A 233 -1.53 24.77 15.96
CA ALA A 233 -2.75 23.99 16.07
C ALA A 233 -3.90 24.75 15.39
N SER A 234 -4.49 24.17 14.36
CA SER A 234 -5.76 24.60 13.75
C SER A 234 -6.69 23.42 13.62
#